data_AF-A0A952CHE4-F1
#
_entry.id   AF-A0A952CHE4-F1
#
_cell.length_a   1.000
_cell.length_b   1.000
_cell.length_c   1.000
_cell.angle_alpha   90.00
_cell.angle_beta   90.00
_cell.angle_gamma   90.00
#
_symmetry.space_group_name_H-M   'P 1'
#
loop_
_entity.id
_entity.type
_entity.pdbx_description
1 polymer ?
#
loop_
_entity_poly.entity_id
_entity_poly.type
_entity_poly.pdbx_seq_one_letter_code
_entity_poly.pdbx_strand_id
1 'polypeptide(L)'
;MSRDPYCRACGYSLVGLTESSKCPECGRPIVEVLERGPARTWGRRYKSDIVIFGLPLLHIATGPSDDERVGKARGIIAIGDEAVGWLALGGYARGWVALGGWAVGVVAMGGCACGLVAIGGGAIGAIALGGGAIGLVAHAGGAIGIIVQGGGAFGYLVEAGSGWGAHVTAGNRTDPYAVDFFRAFNRALGASPPQGPRFLLVMLLWRVALAAALALPPALLALWGYLRATRSPPDADREP
;
A
#
# COMPACT_ATOMS: atom_id res chain seq x y z
N MET A 1 22.58 -16.84 -28.39
CA MET A 1 22.13 -16.09 -27.20
C MET A 1 23.02 -14.85 -27.12
N SER A 2 22.54 -13.69 -27.55
CA SER A 2 23.37 -12.49 -27.64
C SER A 2 23.88 -12.12 -26.24
N ARG A 3 25.20 -11.90 -26.13
CA ARG A 3 25.85 -11.42 -24.90
C ARG A 3 25.88 -9.89 -24.94
N ASP A 4 24.72 -9.29 -25.14
CA ASP A 4 24.63 -7.84 -25.27
C ASP A 4 25.02 -7.20 -23.94
N PRO A 5 25.88 -6.16 -23.93
CA PRO A 5 26.30 -5.49 -22.71
C PRO A 5 25.11 -4.78 -22.08
N TYR A 6 24.99 -4.91 -20.77
CA TYR A 6 23.91 -4.30 -20.02
C TYR A 6 24.40 -3.73 -18.69
N CYS A 7 23.60 -2.84 -18.13
CA CYS A 7 23.81 -2.32 -16.80
C CYS A 7 23.27 -3.33 -15.77
N ARG A 8 24.12 -3.94 -14.96
CA ARG A 8 23.73 -4.88 -13.90
C ARG A 8 22.88 -4.26 -12.79
N ALA A 9 22.87 -2.92 -12.68
CA ALA A 9 22.11 -2.21 -11.66
C ALA A 9 20.65 -1.96 -12.08
N CYS A 10 20.40 -1.49 -13.30
CA CYS A 10 19.04 -1.16 -13.75
C CYS A 10 18.52 -2.02 -14.90
N GLY A 11 19.36 -2.83 -15.52
CA GLY A 11 19.00 -3.63 -16.67
C GLY A 11 18.84 -2.84 -17.98
N TYR A 12 19.44 -1.65 -18.05
CA TYR A 12 19.47 -0.88 -19.28
C TYR A 12 20.45 -1.50 -20.28
N SER A 13 20.03 -1.63 -21.55
CA SER A 13 20.91 -2.08 -22.62
C SER A 13 21.98 -1.02 -22.88
N LEU A 14 23.25 -1.41 -22.77
CA LEU A 14 24.38 -0.51 -23.04
C LEU A 14 24.83 -0.60 -24.50
N VAL A 15 24.06 -1.26 -25.36
CA VAL A 15 24.34 -1.35 -26.80
C VAL A 15 24.24 0.05 -27.42
N GLY A 16 25.34 0.52 -28.00
CA GLY A 16 25.40 1.82 -28.68
C GLY A 16 25.72 3.02 -27.78
N LEU A 17 25.97 2.83 -26.47
CA LEU A 17 26.45 3.92 -25.61
C LEU A 17 27.98 3.99 -25.66
N THR A 18 28.52 4.93 -26.45
CA THR A 18 29.96 5.22 -26.52
C THR A 18 30.35 6.56 -25.88
N GLU A 19 29.40 7.50 -25.74
CA GLU A 19 29.70 8.88 -25.34
C GLU A 19 29.38 9.22 -23.87
N SER A 20 28.61 8.37 -23.18
CA SER A 20 28.28 8.60 -21.76
C SER A 20 29.15 7.76 -20.84
N SER A 21 29.76 8.38 -19.83
CA SER A 21 30.48 7.68 -18.76
C SER A 21 29.56 7.07 -17.71
N LYS A 22 28.27 7.42 -17.74
CA LYS A 22 27.23 7.00 -16.78
C LYS A 22 26.06 6.35 -17.49
N CYS A 23 25.42 5.39 -16.82
CA CYS A 23 24.17 4.83 -17.31
C CYS A 23 23.05 5.89 -17.24
N PRO A 24 22.30 6.14 -18.33
CA PRO A 24 21.26 7.18 -18.36
C PRO A 24 20.07 6.88 -17.43
N GLU A 25 19.85 5.61 -17.09
CA GLU A 25 18.75 5.19 -16.20
C GLU A 25 19.13 5.24 -14.72
N CYS A 26 20.33 4.78 -14.34
CA CYS A 26 20.71 4.66 -12.92
C CYS A 26 21.80 5.62 -12.45
N GLY A 27 22.38 6.43 -13.34
CA GLY A 27 23.42 7.42 -13.01
C GLY A 27 24.78 6.86 -12.57
N ARG A 28 24.87 5.55 -12.33
CA ARG A 28 26.12 4.86 -11.97
C ARG A 28 27.14 4.87 -13.12
N PRO A 29 28.44 4.95 -12.81
CA PRO A 29 29.48 4.89 -13.84
C PRO A 29 29.46 3.54 -14.54
N ILE A 30 29.53 3.55 -15.88
CA ILE A 30 29.38 2.34 -16.70
C ILE A 30 30.41 1.27 -16.32
N VAL A 31 31.63 1.68 -15.96
CA VAL A 31 32.71 0.76 -15.56
C VAL A 31 32.38 -0.11 -14.34
N GLU A 32 31.52 0.33 -13.43
CA GLU A 32 31.13 -0.44 -12.25
C GLU A 32 29.97 -1.40 -12.51
N VAL A 33 29.12 -1.08 -13.49
CA VAL A 33 27.84 -1.76 -13.72
C VAL A 33 27.78 -2.55 -15.01
N LEU A 34 28.76 -2.40 -15.91
CA LEU A 34 28.78 -3.08 -17.19
C LEU A 34 29.01 -4.58 -16.97
N GLU A 35 28.05 -5.38 -17.41
CA GLU A 35 28.12 -6.84 -17.36
C GLU A 35 27.79 -7.43 -18.74
N ARG A 36 28.47 -8.52 -19.10
CA ARG A 36 28.27 -9.26 -20.36
C ARG A 36 27.96 -10.71 -20.04
N GLY A 37 26.74 -11.16 -20.29
CA GLY A 37 26.30 -12.51 -20.01
C GLY A 37 24.85 -12.74 -20.44
N PRO A 38 24.31 -13.96 -20.30
CA PRO A 38 22.86 -14.15 -20.47
C PRO A 38 22.17 -13.21 -19.48
N ALA A 39 21.19 -12.44 -19.95
CA ALA A 39 20.35 -11.61 -19.10
C ALA A 39 19.71 -12.52 -18.05
N ARG A 40 20.28 -12.55 -16.84
CA ARG A 40 19.66 -13.18 -15.68
C ARG A 40 18.32 -12.47 -15.47
N THR A 41 17.31 -13.11 -14.90
CA THR A 41 16.01 -12.46 -14.65
C THR A 41 16.23 -11.25 -13.74
N TRP A 42 16.36 -10.07 -14.34
CA TRP A 42 16.93 -8.90 -13.67
C TRP A 42 15.95 -8.27 -12.71
N GLY A 43 16.43 -8.13 -11.48
CA GLY A 43 15.90 -7.11 -10.61
C GLY A 43 16.29 -5.71 -11.07
N ARG A 44 15.33 -4.80 -11.26
CA ARG A 44 15.64 -3.38 -11.52
C ARG A 44 15.92 -2.67 -10.20
N ARG A 45 17.07 -2.00 -10.08
CA ARG A 45 17.36 -1.03 -9.02
C ARG A 45 17.37 0.39 -9.61
N TYR A 46 16.45 1.23 -9.14
CA TYR A 46 16.40 2.64 -9.48
C TYR A 46 16.21 3.46 -8.20
N LYS A 47 16.96 4.56 -8.07
CA LYS A 47 16.85 5.52 -6.98
C LYS A 47 16.80 6.92 -7.58
N SER A 48 15.81 7.72 -7.17
CA SER A 48 15.75 9.13 -7.54
C SER A 48 16.80 9.95 -6.80
N ASP A 49 17.35 10.98 -7.45
CA ASP A 49 18.29 11.93 -6.83
C ASP A 49 17.64 12.84 -5.78
N ILE A 50 16.32 13.02 -5.87
CA ILE A 50 15.55 13.81 -4.90
C ILE A 50 15.45 13.03 -3.59
N VAL A 51 16.09 13.55 -2.55
CA VAL A 51 16.07 12.99 -1.19
C VAL A 51 15.25 13.91 -0.28
N ILE A 52 14.25 13.34 0.39
CA ILE A 52 13.36 14.05 1.32
C ILE A 52 13.46 13.30 2.67
N PHE A 53 13.78 14.02 3.75
CA PHE A 53 14.01 13.43 5.09
C PHE A 53 15.06 12.29 5.12
N GLY A 54 16.08 12.34 4.27
CA GLY A 54 17.12 11.30 4.18
C GLY A 54 16.67 10.03 3.46
N LEU A 55 15.46 10.02 2.87
CA LEU A 55 14.92 8.94 2.06
C LEU A 55 14.74 9.38 0.60
N PRO A 56 15.05 8.52 -0.39
CA PRO A 56 14.78 8.85 -1.80
C PRO A 56 13.27 8.99 -2.02
N LEU A 57 12.88 9.94 -2.87
CA LEU A 57 11.48 10.13 -3.27
C LEU A 57 10.91 8.86 -3.89
N LEU A 58 11.66 8.26 -4.83
CA LEU A 58 11.31 7.02 -5.51
C LEU A 58 12.46 6.02 -5.40
N HIS A 59 12.15 4.82 -4.90
CA HIS A 59 13.09 3.71 -4.85
C HIS A 59 12.41 2.46 -5.38
N ILE A 60 12.92 1.97 -6.51
CA ILE A 60 12.48 0.74 -7.14
C ILE A 60 13.57 -0.30 -6.94
N ALA A 61 13.20 -1.44 -6.35
CA ALA A 61 14.07 -2.58 -6.17
C ALA A 61 13.26 -3.85 -6.40
N THR A 62 13.09 -4.26 -7.66
CA THR A 62 12.44 -5.53 -8.00
C THR A 62 13.49 -6.62 -8.07
N GLY A 63 13.12 -7.87 -7.80
CA GLY A 63 13.86 -9.07 -8.17
C GLY A 63 15.21 -9.33 -7.48
N PRO A 64 15.74 -10.55 -7.65
CA PRO A 64 17.03 -10.95 -7.14
C PRO A 64 18.16 -10.28 -7.94
N SER A 65 19.15 -9.74 -7.23
CA SER A 65 20.47 -9.32 -7.74
C SER A 65 21.52 -10.27 -7.18
N ASP A 66 22.71 -10.36 -7.78
CA ASP A 66 23.76 -11.33 -7.38
C ASP A 66 24.08 -11.29 -5.87
N ASP A 67 23.85 -10.16 -5.20
CA ASP A 67 24.12 -9.93 -3.77
C ASP A 67 22.86 -9.95 -2.88
N GLU A 68 21.65 -9.85 -3.46
CA GLU A 68 20.39 -9.82 -2.71
C GLU A 68 19.32 -10.69 -3.39
N ARG A 69 18.90 -11.76 -2.71
CA ARG A 69 17.81 -12.65 -3.17
C ARG A 69 16.43 -11.97 -3.20
N VAL A 70 16.28 -10.82 -2.55
CA VAL A 70 15.02 -10.09 -2.37
C VAL A 70 15.24 -8.62 -2.70
N GLY A 71 14.38 -8.04 -3.52
CA GLY A 71 14.40 -6.61 -3.85
C GLY A 71 13.94 -5.72 -2.70
N LYS A 72 14.87 -5.12 -1.96
CA LYS A 72 14.57 -4.21 -0.84
C LYS A 72 14.46 -2.75 -1.29
N ALA A 73 13.24 -2.22 -1.32
CA ALA A 73 12.96 -0.82 -1.63
C ALA A 73 12.65 -0.01 -0.36
N ARG A 74 13.28 1.16 -0.23
CA ARG A 74 13.08 2.11 0.87
C ARG A 74 13.00 3.54 0.36
N GLY A 75 11.88 4.21 0.55
CA GLY A 75 11.66 5.57 0.05
C GLY A 75 10.29 6.13 0.41
N ILE A 76 9.96 7.32 -0.07
CA ILE A 76 8.57 7.82 0.04
C ILE A 76 7.65 6.94 -0.81
N ILE A 77 8.04 6.70 -2.06
CA ILE A 77 7.43 5.71 -2.95
C ILE A 77 8.41 4.55 -3.11
N ALA A 78 8.06 3.39 -2.55
CA ALA A 78 8.89 2.18 -2.55
C ALA A 78 8.21 1.08 -3.36
N ILE A 79 8.91 0.55 -4.37
CA ILE A 79 8.41 -0.55 -5.23
C ILE A 79 9.42 -1.69 -5.19
N GLY A 80 9.08 -2.84 -4.64
CA GLY A 80 10.00 -3.97 -4.56
C GLY A 80 9.42 -5.23 -3.94
N ASP A 81 10.22 -6.29 -3.80
CA ASP A 81 9.76 -7.52 -3.13
C ASP A 81 9.52 -7.26 -1.63
N GLU A 82 10.41 -6.49 -1.01
CA GLU A 82 10.27 -5.91 0.32
C GLU A 82 10.27 -4.38 0.21
N ALA A 83 9.10 -3.76 0.32
CA ALA A 83 8.93 -2.32 0.17
C ALA A 83 8.62 -1.67 1.52
N VAL A 84 9.43 -0.71 1.93
CA VAL A 84 9.22 0.09 3.14
C VAL A 84 9.14 1.56 2.76
N GLY A 85 7.99 2.20 2.99
CA GLY A 85 7.84 3.60 2.60
C GLY A 85 6.53 4.25 3.02
N TRP A 86 6.26 5.44 2.50
CA TRP A 86 4.95 6.05 2.67
C TRP A 86 3.92 5.31 1.82
N LEU A 87 4.23 5.16 0.54
CA LEU A 87 3.55 4.31 -0.42
C LEU A 87 4.46 3.11 -0.71
N ALA A 88 4.06 1.92 -0.26
CA ALA A 88 4.84 0.70 -0.42
C ALA A 88 4.08 -0.29 -1.32
N LEU A 89 4.69 -0.68 -2.44
CA LEU A 89 4.17 -1.65 -3.41
C LEU A 89 5.10 -2.86 -3.42
N GLY A 90 4.61 -4.05 -3.06
CA GLY A 90 5.48 -5.22 -3.05
C GLY A 90 4.85 -6.55 -2.63
N GLY A 91 5.66 -7.60 -2.61
CA GLY A 91 5.25 -8.87 -1.99
C GLY A 91 5.05 -8.70 -0.49
N TYR A 92 6.02 -8.03 0.15
CA TYR A 92 6.02 -7.65 1.56
C TYR A 92 6.10 -6.13 1.68
N ALA A 93 4.96 -5.50 1.95
CA ALA A 93 4.80 -4.04 1.95
C ALA A 93 4.60 -3.52 3.37
N ARG A 94 5.41 -2.55 3.79
CA ARG A 94 5.27 -1.84 5.08
C ARG A 94 5.22 -0.34 4.86
N GLY A 95 4.17 0.32 5.32
CA GLY A 95 4.07 1.76 5.11
C GLY A 95 2.85 2.44 5.66
N TRP A 96 2.66 3.70 5.28
CA TRP A 96 1.41 4.40 5.55
C TRP A 96 0.27 3.80 4.71
N VAL A 97 0.55 3.64 3.42
CA VAL A 97 -0.27 2.89 2.47
C VAL A 97 0.57 1.73 1.94
N ALA A 98 0.16 0.51 2.28
CA ALA A 98 0.85 -0.72 1.92
C ALA A 98 -0.02 -1.57 0.99
N LEU A 99 0.51 -1.88 -0.20
CA LEU A 99 -0.14 -2.70 -1.21
C LEU A 99 0.73 -3.93 -1.49
N GLY A 100 0.21 -5.13 -1.22
CA GLY A 100 1.01 -6.34 -1.41
C GLY A 100 0.38 -7.67 -1.05
N GLY A 101 1.16 -8.74 -1.15
CA GLY A 101 0.74 -10.05 -0.66
C GLY A 101 0.60 -10.04 0.86
N TRP A 102 1.61 -9.51 1.54
CA TRP A 102 1.62 -9.23 2.98
C TRP A 102 1.82 -7.73 3.18
N ALA A 103 0.76 -7.05 3.63
CA ALA A 103 0.74 -5.60 3.79
C ALA A 103 0.58 -5.22 5.27
N VAL A 104 1.44 -4.33 5.77
CA VAL A 104 1.36 -3.77 7.12
C VAL A 104 1.38 -2.25 7.04
N GLY A 105 0.35 -1.58 7.54
CA GLY A 105 0.30 -0.12 7.49
C GLY A 105 -0.88 0.55 8.16
N VAL A 106 -1.03 1.86 7.98
CA VAL A 106 -2.27 2.54 8.42
C VAL A 106 -3.43 2.09 7.54
N VAL A 107 -3.20 2.10 6.22
CA VAL A 107 -4.08 1.54 5.21
C VAL A 107 -3.33 0.39 4.53
N ALA A 108 -3.81 -0.83 4.71
CA ALA A 108 -3.22 -2.03 4.12
C ALA A 108 -4.20 -2.69 3.16
N MET A 109 -3.75 -2.99 1.93
CA MET A 109 -4.51 -3.80 0.98
C MET A 109 -3.67 -4.97 0.48
N GLY A 110 -4.23 -6.18 0.54
CA GLY A 110 -3.47 -7.35 0.15
C GLY A 110 -4.12 -8.71 0.32
N GLY A 111 -3.32 -9.76 0.21
CA GLY A 111 -3.73 -11.12 0.60
C GLY A 111 -3.91 -11.20 2.12
N CYS A 112 -2.86 -10.86 2.85
CA CYS A 112 -2.84 -10.67 4.30
C CYS A 112 -2.55 -9.21 4.63
N ALA A 113 -3.53 -8.49 5.17
CA ALA A 113 -3.44 -7.08 5.50
C ALA A 113 -3.55 -6.86 7.01
N CYS A 114 -2.62 -6.07 7.57
CA CYS A 114 -2.61 -5.67 8.98
C CYS A 114 -2.53 -4.14 9.08
N GLY A 115 -3.49 -3.50 9.75
CA GLY A 115 -3.46 -2.05 9.87
C GLY A 115 -4.58 -1.42 10.68
N LEU A 116 -4.64 -0.08 10.73
CA LEU A 116 -5.83 0.58 11.27
C LEU A 116 -7.04 0.26 10.38
N VAL A 117 -6.79 0.28 9.08
CA VAL A 117 -7.73 -0.01 8.02
C VAL A 117 -7.14 -1.09 7.13
N ALA A 118 -7.75 -2.28 7.12
CA ALA A 118 -7.23 -3.44 6.41
C ALA A 118 -8.26 -4.00 5.42
N ILE A 119 -7.84 -4.18 4.16
CA ILE A 119 -8.63 -4.83 3.12
C ILE A 119 -7.85 -6.03 2.58
N GLY A 120 -8.47 -7.21 2.56
CA GLY A 120 -7.80 -8.35 1.94
C GLY A 120 -8.51 -9.68 2.04
N GLY A 121 -7.81 -10.75 1.65
CA GLY A 121 -8.27 -12.11 1.91
C GLY A 121 -8.36 -12.38 3.41
N GLY A 122 -7.29 -12.08 4.14
CA GLY A 122 -7.21 -12.01 5.59
C GLY A 122 -6.89 -10.60 6.06
N ALA A 123 -7.75 -9.99 6.86
CA ALA A 123 -7.62 -8.61 7.33
C ALA A 123 -7.61 -8.53 8.85
N ILE A 124 -6.63 -7.83 9.43
CA ILE A 124 -6.55 -7.56 10.87
C ILE A 124 -6.45 -6.05 11.06
N GLY A 125 -7.42 -5.44 11.73
CA GLY A 125 -7.39 -4.00 11.96
C GLY A 125 -8.54 -3.42 12.76
N ALA A 126 -8.58 -2.11 12.98
CA ALA A 126 -9.74 -1.49 13.62
C ALA A 126 -10.96 -1.56 12.69
N ILE A 127 -10.75 -1.29 11.39
CA ILE A 127 -11.72 -1.50 10.32
C ILE A 127 -11.15 -2.57 9.40
N ALA A 128 -11.78 -3.73 9.34
CA ALA A 128 -11.29 -4.88 8.58
C ALA A 128 -12.35 -5.35 7.57
N LEU A 129 -11.97 -5.43 6.29
CA LEU A 129 -12.83 -5.85 5.18
C LEU A 129 -12.19 -7.02 4.44
N GLY A 130 -12.90 -8.13 4.21
CA GLY A 130 -12.27 -9.26 3.52
C GLY A 130 -13.01 -10.57 3.42
N GLY A 131 -12.26 -11.65 3.16
CA GLY A 131 -12.76 -13.02 3.28
C GLY A 131 -12.79 -13.50 4.73
N GLY A 132 -11.70 -13.26 5.46
CA GLY A 132 -11.54 -13.40 6.90
C GLY A 132 -11.12 -12.09 7.54
N ALA A 133 -11.81 -11.61 8.58
CA ALA A 133 -11.51 -10.32 9.21
C ALA A 133 -11.51 -10.37 10.75
N ILE A 134 -10.55 -9.71 11.38
CA ILE A 134 -10.51 -9.51 12.84
C ILE A 134 -10.39 -8.02 13.12
N GLY A 135 -11.34 -7.45 13.87
CA GLY A 135 -11.31 -6.01 14.15
C GLY A 135 -12.39 -5.46 15.06
N LEU A 136 -12.35 -4.14 15.31
CA LEU A 136 -13.44 -3.45 16.01
C LEU A 136 -14.71 -3.47 15.16
N VAL A 137 -14.57 -3.07 13.90
CA VAL A 137 -15.60 -3.15 12.86
C VAL A 137 -15.10 -4.09 11.77
N ALA A 138 -15.73 -5.26 11.64
CA ALA A 138 -15.29 -6.29 10.71
C ALA A 138 -16.41 -6.63 9.72
N HIS A 139 -16.11 -6.56 8.42
CA HIS A 139 -17.01 -7.06 7.37
C HIS A 139 -16.30 -8.14 6.56
N ALA A 140 -16.72 -9.39 6.71
CA ALA A 140 -16.13 -10.47 5.94
C ALA A 140 -17.04 -11.72 5.88
N GLY A 141 -16.67 -12.66 5.02
CA GLY A 141 -17.30 -13.99 5.01
C GLY A 141 -17.19 -14.69 6.36
N GLY A 142 -16.01 -14.63 6.99
CA GLY A 142 -15.75 -15.04 8.37
C GLY A 142 -15.17 -13.87 9.18
N ALA A 143 -15.79 -13.46 10.30
CA ALA A 143 -15.31 -12.29 11.03
C ALA A 143 -15.40 -12.39 12.56
N ILE A 144 -14.46 -11.74 13.24
CA ILE A 144 -14.40 -11.64 14.71
C ILE A 144 -14.24 -10.17 15.11
N GLY A 145 -15.09 -9.67 16.01
CA GLY A 145 -15.02 -8.27 16.41
C GLY A 145 -16.07 -7.75 17.37
N ILE A 146 -16.12 -6.43 17.56
CA ILE A 146 -17.18 -5.80 18.37
C ILE A 146 -18.45 -5.64 17.52
N ILE A 147 -18.33 -4.99 16.36
CA ILE A 147 -19.40 -4.84 15.38
C ILE A 147 -19.01 -5.65 14.15
N VAL A 148 -19.80 -6.67 13.83
CA VAL A 148 -19.44 -7.65 12.80
C VAL A 148 -20.59 -7.84 11.83
N GLN A 149 -20.29 -7.74 10.53
CA GLN A 149 -21.25 -7.98 9.45
C GLN A 149 -20.70 -9.06 8.50
N GLY A 150 -21.42 -10.16 8.24
CA GLY A 150 -20.80 -11.25 7.49
C GLY A 150 -21.60 -12.53 7.22
N GLY A 151 -20.89 -13.58 6.79
CA GLY A 151 -21.48 -14.92 6.63
C GLY A 151 -21.49 -15.68 7.96
N GLY A 152 -20.31 -15.94 8.50
CA GLY A 152 -20.06 -16.52 9.83
C GLY A 152 -19.37 -15.50 10.73
N ALA A 153 -19.95 -15.18 11.89
CA ALA A 153 -19.43 -14.09 12.71
C ALA A 153 -19.44 -14.37 14.22
N PHE A 154 -18.41 -13.86 14.91
CA PHE A 154 -18.28 -13.92 16.37
C PHE A 154 -18.05 -12.52 16.94
N GLY A 155 -18.86 -12.07 17.88
CA GLY A 155 -18.69 -10.72 18.41
C GLY A 155 -19.70 -10.26 19.45
N TYR A 156 -19.70 -8.96 19.76
CA TYR A 156 -20.68 -8.37 20.68
C TYR A 156 -21.99 -8.02 19.96
N LEU A 157 -21.89 -7.29 18.85
CA LEU A 157 -22.97 -6.92 17.93
C LEU A 157 -22.70 -7.59 16.59
N VAL A 158 -23.55 -8.55 16.21
CA VAL A 158 -23.33 -9.39 15.03
C VAL A 158 -24.54 -9.36 14.10
N GLU A 159 -24.33 -9.01 12.83
CA GLU A 159 -25.30 -9.20 11.75
C GLU A 159 -24.71 -10.17 10.72
N ALA A 160 -25.20 -11.42 10.69
CA ALA A 160 -24.60 -12.43 9.82
C ALA A 160 -25.56 -13.51 9.35
N GLY A 161 -25.16 -14.33 8.38
CA GLY A 161 -25.93 -15.55 8.05
C GLY A 161 -26.00 -16.52 9.24
N SER A 162 -24.89 -16.71 9.94
CA SER A 162 -24.78 -17.47 11.18
C SER A 162 -23.82 -16.76 12.13
N GLY A 163 -24.31 -16.38 13.31
CA GLY A 163 -23.53 -15.57 14.26
C GLY A 163 -23.61 -16.08 15.69
N TRP A 164 -22.55 -15.82 16.46
CA TRP A 164 -22.52 -16.07 17.91
C TRP A 164 -22.01 -14.83 18.64
N GLY A 165 -22.70 -14.45 19.73
CA GLY A 165 -22.42 -13.21 20.42
C GLY A 165 -23.44 -12.84 21.47
N ALA A 166 -23.25 -11.67 22.08
CA ALA A 166 -24.20 -11.11 23.05
C ALA A 166 -25.51 -10.67 22.37
N HIS A 167 -25.38 -9.86 21.31
CA HIS A 167 -26.47 -9.33 20.52
C HIS A 167 -26.29 -9.73 19.06
N VAL A 168 -27.13 -10.65 18.58
CA VAL A 168 -27.00 -11.26 17.26
C VAL A 168 -28.30 -11.09 16.47
N THR A 169 -28.17 -10.63 15.23
CA THR A 169 -29.20 -10.71 14.20
C THR A 169 -28.68 -11.59 13.06
N ALA A 170 -28.98 -12.88 13.16
CA ALA A 170 -28.54 -13.87 12.20
C ALA A 170 -29.60 -14.94 11.97
N GLY A 171 -29.44 -15.74 10.92
CA GLY A 171 -30.40 -16.80 10.58
C GLY A 171 -30.62 -17.83 11.70
N ASN A 172 -29.65 -17.96 12.61
CA ASN A 172 -29.70 -18.86 13.76
C ASN A 172 -30.23 -18.22 15.06
N ARG A 173 -30.18 -16.88 15.20
CA ARG A 173 -30.65 -16.16 16.40
C ARG A 173 -30.90 -14.69 16.07
N THR A 174 -32.04 -14.16 16.51
CA THR A 174 -32.42 -12.76 16.28
C THR A 174 -32.80 -12.08 17.58
N ASP A 175 -32.03 -11.07 17.96
CA ASP A 175 -32.28 -10.18 19.11
C ASP A 175 -32.88 -8.83 18.63
N PRO A 176 -34.01 -8.37 19.18
CA PRO A 176 -34.59 -7.07 18.86
C PRO A 176 -33.60 -5.90 19.01
N TYR A 177 -32.75 -5.92 20.04
CA TYR A 177 -31.76 -4.85 20.26
C TYR A 177 -30.74 -4.77 19.12
N ALA A 178 -30.25 -5.93 18.65
CA ALA A 178 -29.34 -6.00 17.52
C ALA A 178 -30.01 -5.46 16.25
N VAL A 179 -31.27 -5.83 16.00
CA VAL A 179 -32.02 -5.36 14.82
C VAL A 179 -32.16 -3.84 14.81
N ASP A 180 -32.52 -3.23 15.94
CA ASP A 180 -32.68 -1.78 16.04
C ASP A 180 -31.33 -1.05 15.91
N PHE A 181 -30.27 -1.58 16.55
CA PHE A 181 -28.91 -1.08 16.37
C PHE A 181 -28.49 -1.14 14.91
N PHE A 182 -28.59 -2.30 14.25
CA PHE A 182 -28.17 -2.45 12.86
C PHE A 182 -29.06 -1.66 11.91
N ARG A 183 -30.36 -1.49 12.16
CA ARG A 183 -31.20 -0.55 11.38
C ARG A 183 -30.71 0.89 11.49
N ALA A 184 -30.36 1.35 12.69
CA ALA A 184 -29.83 2.68 12.92
C ALA A 184 -28.42 2.85 12.33
N PHE A 185 -27.54 1.87 12.58
CA PHE A 185 -26.17 1.80 12.08
C PHE A 185 -26.13 1.76 10.56
N ASN A 186 -26.97 0.94 9.91
CA ASN A 186 -27.07 0.83 8.47
C ASN A 186 -27.68 2.09 7.83
N ARG A 187 -28.55 2.83 8.55
CA ARG A 187 -29.03 4.15 8.12
C ARG A 187 -27.94 5.22 8.21
N ALA A 188 -27.11 5.18 9.25
CA ALA A 188 -26.05 6.14 9.50
C ALA A 188 -24.81 5.91 8.60
N LEU A 189 -24.42 4.65 8.40
CA LEU A 189 -23.22 4.24 7.65
C LEU A 189 -23.53 3.72 6.24
N GLY A 190 -24.81 3.61 5.86
CA GLY A 190 -25.23 3.27 4.50
C GLY A 190 -25.14 1.78 4.12
N ALA A 191 -24.83 0.89 5.08
CA ALA A 191 -24.70 -0.55 4.87
C ALA A 191 -26.06 -1.25 4.78
N SER A 192 -26.78 -1.07 3.67
CA SER A 192 -27.94 -1.93 3.37
C SER A 192 -27.46 -3.35 3.02
N PRO A 193 -28.32 -4.39 3.10
CA PRO A 193 -27.99 -5.77 2.72
C PRO A 193 -27.31 -5.85 1.33
N PRO A 194 -26.54 -6.92 1.06
CA PRO A 194 -25.48 -7.00 0.03
C PRO A 194 -25.92 -6.88 -1.44
N GLN A 195 -27.12 -6.38 -1.74
CA GLN A 195 -27.71 -6.31 -3.08
C GLN A 195 -28.09 -4.87 -3.52
N GLY A 196 -27.84 -3.85 -2.70
CA GLY A 196 -28.27 -2.48 -2.99
C GLY A 196 -27.23 -1.61 -3.73
N PRO A 197 -27.64 -0.65 -4.59
CA PRO A 197 -26.75 0.30 -5.29
C PRO A 197 -25.94 1.20 -4.33
N ARG A 198 -26.35 1.29 -3.06
CA ARG A 198 -25.66 2.03 -1.99
C ARG A 198 -24.39 1.34 -1.50
N PHE A 199 -24.27 0.02 -1.64
CA PHE A 199 -23.04 -0.74 -1.35
C PHE A 199 -21.87 -0.26 -2.23
N LEU A 200 -22.13 -0.05 -3.52
CA LEU A 200 -21.17 0.54 -4.47
C LEU A 200 -20.77 1.96 -4.05
N LEU A 201 -21.69 2.71 -3.43
CA LEU A 201 -21.48 4.10 -2.98
C LEU A 201 -20.65 4.15 -1.69
N VAL A 202 -20.84 3.23 -0.74
CA VAL A 202 -19.94 3.05 0.42
C VAL A 202 -18.55 2.63 -0.06
N MET A 203 -18.47 1.69 -1.02
CA MET A 203 -17.22 1.30 -1.67
C MET A 203 -16.55 2.47 -2.41
N LEU A 204 -17.35 3.39 -2.99
CA LEU A 204 -16.87 4.62 -3.64
C LEU A 204 -16.40 5.68 -2.64
N LEU A 205 -17.13 5.91 -1.55
CA LEU A 205 -16.73 6.78 -0.45
C LEU A 205 -15.44 6.28 0.21
N TRP A 206 -15.28 4.97 0.28
CA TRP A 206 -14.05 4.33 0.72
C TRP A 206 -12.92 4.54 -0.28
N ARG A 207 -13.15 4.41 -1.59
CA ARG A 207 -12.18 4.78 -2.64
C ARG A 207 -11.78 6.26 -2.55
N VAL A 208 -12.70 7.14 -2.19
CA VAL A 208 -12.46 8.57 -1.96
C VAL A 208 -11.68 8.80 -0.67
N ALA A 209 -11.97 8.07 0.42
CA ALA A 209 -11.21 8.12 1.67
C ALA A 209 -9.78 7.58 1.49
N LEU A 210 -9.61 6.54 0.67
CA LEU A 210 -8.33 5.97 0.27
C LEU A 210 -7.56 6.98 -0.59
N ALA A 211 -8.21 7.61 -1.57
CA ALA A 211 -7.62 8.69 -2.36
C ALA A 211 -7.25 9.91 -1.51
N ALA A 212 -8.08 10.28 -0.51
CA ALA A 212 -7.82 11.37 0.41
C ALA A 212 -6.66 11.04 1.36
N ALA A 213 -6.58 9.82 1.90
CA ALA A 213 -5.46 9.37 2.73
C ALA A 213 -4.16 9.23 1.93
N LEU A 214 -4.26 8.91 0.64
CA LEU A 214 -3.13 8.89 -0.30
C LEU A 214 -2.68 10.30 -0.70
N ALA A 215 -3.60 11.26 -0.78
CA ALA A 215 -3.35 12.63 -1.23
C ALA A 215 -2.98 13.61 -0.11
N LEU A 216 -3.55 13.46 1.09
CA LEU A 216 -3.38 14.39 2.21
C LEU A 216 -1.90 14.54 2.62
N PRO A 217 -1.13 13.47 2.83
CA PRO A 217 0.27 13.60 3.25
C PRO A 217 1.23 14.14 2.18
N PRO A 218 1.21 13.70 0.90
CA PRO A 218 2.05 14.32 -0.11
C PRO A 218 1.61 15.75 -0.43
N ALA A 219 0.32 16.10 -0.33
CA ALA A 219 -0.13 17.49 -0.41
C ALA A 219 0.39 18.34 0.76
N LEU A 220 0.40 17.81 1.98
CA LEU A 220 0.99 18.46 3.15
C LEU A 220 2.52 18.59 3.03
N LEU A 221 3.20 17.57 2.51
CA LEU A 221 4.65 17.59 2.29
C LEU A 221 5.05 18.53 1.14
N ALA A 222 4.26 18.58 0.06
CA ALA A 222 4.45 19.53 -1.04
C ALA A 222 4.15 20.96 -0.60
N LEU A 223 3.10 21.17 0.20
CA LEU A 223 2.77 22.47 0.79
C LEU A 223 3.86 22.92 1.77
N TRP A 224 4.37 22.02 2.60
CA TRP A 224 5.46 22.34 3.53
C TRP A 224 6.78 22.61 2.80
N GLY A 225 7.08 21.87 1.74
CA GLY A 225 8.20 22.13 0.84
C GLY A 225 8.09 23.49 0.14
N TYR A 226 6.90 23.85 -0.37
CA TYR A 226 6.59 25.14 -0.98
C TYR A 226 6.71 26.31 0.02
N LEU A 227 6.21 26.12 1.24
CA LEU A 227 6.32 27.12 2.32
C LEU A 227 7.76 27.30 2.83
N ARG A 228 8.61 26.27 2.74
CA ARG A 228 10.05 26.42 3.01
C ARG A 228 10.76 27.17 1.88
N ALA A 229 10.46 26.86 0.63
CA ALA A 229 11.10 27.49 -0.53
C ALA A 229 10.79 28.99 -0.64
N THR A 230 9.58 29.42 -0.28
CA THR A 230 9.19 30.85 -0.27
C THR A 230 9.67 31.63 0.95
N ARG A 231 10.16 30.95 1.99
CA ARG A 231 10.80 31.57 3.17
C ARG A 231 12.31 31.75 3.01
N SER A 232 12.92 31.18 1.97
CA SER A 232 14.29 31.52 1.60
C SER A 232 14.27 32.89 0.91
N PRO A 233 14.86 33.95 1.47
CA PRO A 233 14.96 35.23 0.78
C PRO A 233 15.74 35.03 -0.54
N PRO A 234 15.36 35.72 -1.63
CA PRO A 234 16.18 35.73 -2.84
C PRO A 234 17.48 36.48 -2.56
N ASP A 235 18.59 35.95 -3.08
CA ASP A 235 19.95 36.46 -3.07
C ASP A 235 20.74 36.39 -1.75
N ALA A 236 21.65 35.41 -1.69
CA ALA A 236 22.93 35.56 -0.99
C ALA A 236 24.13 34.96 -1.73
N ASP A 237 23.96 34.31 -2.89
CA ASP A 237 25.05 33.63 -3.60
C ASP A 237 25.09 34.03 -5.11
N ARG A 238 25.16 35.33 -5.38
CA ARG A 238 25.81 35.92 -6.56
C ARG A 238 26.85 36.86 -5.98
N GLU A 239 28.13 36.54 -6.02
CA GLU A 239 29.06 36.69 -7.16
C GLU A 239 30.49 36.44 -6.61
N PRO A 240 31.55 36.50 -7.43
CA PRO A 240 31.66 36.27 -8.88
C PRO A 240 32.57 35.08 -9.24
#